data_AF-A0A950BQA4-F1
#
_entry.id   AF-A0A950BQA4-F1
#
_cell.length_a   1.000
_cell.length_b   1.000
_cell.length_c   1.000
_cell.angle_alpha   90.00
_cell.angle_beta   90.00
_cell.angle_gamma   90.00
#
_symmetry.space_group_name_H-M   'P 1'
#
loop_
_entity.id
_entity.type
_entity.pdbx_description
1 polymer ?
#
loop_
_entity_poly.entity_id
_entity_poly.type
_entity_poly.pdbx_seq_one_letter_code
_entity_poly.pdbx_strand_id
1 'polypeptide(L)' 'MVRKRAPKLPAIQEPKAQMAVRLELPIEDYRRLEHQARKLGLTKASYARMAVMKTIMADEEGGGK' A
#
# COMPACT_ATOMS: atom_id res chain seq x y z
N MET A 1 38.52 -28.36 21.23
CA MET A 1 37.62 -27.31 21.75
C MET A 1 36.62 -26.94 20.67
N VAL A 2 35.35 -27.35 20.79
CA VAL A 2 34.30 -27.10 19.79
C VAL A 2 33.64 -25.75 20.06
N ARG A 3 33.79 -24.80 19.12
CA ARG A 3 33.14 -23.48 19.17
C ARG A 3 31.64 -23.67 18.89
N LYS A 4 30.79 -23.57 19.92
CA LYS A 4 29.32 -23.56 19.79
C LYS A 4 28.91 -22.29 19.02
N ARG A 5 28.25 -22.47 17.87
CA ARG A 5 27.67 -21.36 17.08
C ARG A 5 26.42 -20.85 17.79
N ALA A 6 26.32 -19.54 17.97
CA ALA A 6 25.14 -18.90 18.57
C ALA A 6 23.90 -19.09 17.68
N PRO A 7 22.71 -19.34 18.28
CA PRO A 7 21.48 -19.49 17.51
C PRO A 7 21.08 -18.16 16.87
N LYS A 8 20.76 -18.18 15.57
CA LYS A 8 20.15 -17.05 14.86
C LYS A 8 18.77 -16.80 15.46
N LEU A 9 18.65 -15.76 16.27
CA LEU A 9 17.36 -15.24 16.72
C LEU A 9 16.62 -14.65 15.50
N PRO A 10 15.32 -14.95 15.32
CA PRO A 10 14.53 -14.33 14.26
C PRO A 10 14.39 -12.83 14.55
N ALA A 11 14.58 -12.00 13.53
CA ALA A 11 14.36 -10.57 13.63
C ALA A 11 12.90 -10.31 14.03
N ILE A 12 12.71 -9.72 15.21
CA ILE A 12 11.41 -9.24 15.67
C ILE A 12 11.02 -8.11 14.72
N GLN A 13 10.09 -8.37 13.80
CA GLN A 13 9.49 -7.32 12.99
C GLN A 13 8.54 -6.54 13.88
N GLU A 14 8.92 -5.31 14.22
CA GLU A 14 8.01 -4.37 14.88
C GLU A 14 6.75 -4.19 14.01
N PRO A 15 5.55 -4.29 14.60
CA PRO A 15 4.32 -4.09 13.85
C PRO A 15 4.26 -2.63 13.38
N LYS A 16 4.40 -2.42 12.07
CA LYS A 16 4.21 -1.08 11.48
C LYS A 16 2.80 -0.62 11.84
N ALA A 17 2.69 0.53 12.50
CA ALA A 17 1.40 1.19 12.75
C ALA A 17 0.72 1.44 11.40
N GLN A 18 -0.34 0.68 11.11
CA GLN A 18 -1.14 0.86 9.90
C GLN A 18 -2.37 1.66 10.26
N MET A 19 -2.51 2.85 9.69
CA MET A 19 -3.76 3.61 9.74
C MET A 19 -4.61 3.22 8.54
N ALA A 20 -5.81 2.72 8.79
CA ALA A 20 -6.74 2.34 7.73
C ALA A 20 -7.58 3.56 7.29
N VAL A 21 -7.74 3.74 5.98
CA VAL A 21 -8.61 4.75 5.39
C VAL A 21 -9.83 4.06 4.78
N ARG A 22 -11.03 4.47 5.18
CA ARG A 22 -12.28 4.01 4.59
C ARG A 22 -12.71 4.98 3.48
N LEU A 23 -13.05 4.43 2.32
CA LEU A 23 -13.56 5.19 1.19
C LEU A 23 -15.04 4.88 1.00
N GLU A 24 -15.87 5.91 1.02
CA GLU A 24 -17.28 5.83 0.66
C GLU A 24 -17.44 6.36 -0.76
N LEU A 25 -17.86 5.49 -1.67
CA LEU A 25 -17.96 5.78 -3.09
C LEU A 25 -19.36 5.40 -3.59
N PRO A 26 -19.92 6.15 -4.55
CA PRO A 26 -21.06 5.69 -5.32
C PRO A 26 -20.79 4.31 -5.94
N ILE A 27 -21.84 3.52 -6.11
CA ILE A 27 -21.74 2.14 -6.64
C ILE A 27 -21.05 2.12 -8.01
N GLU A 28 -21.31 3.12 -8.84
CA GLU A 28 -20.72 3.22 -10.18
C GLU A 28 -19.20 3.39 -10.13
N ASP A 29 -18.70 4.27 -9.26
CA ASP A 29 -17.27 4.51 -9.10
C ASP A 29 -16.56 3.32 -8.45
N TYR A 30 -17.23 2.66 -7.50
CA TYR A 30 -16.73 1.41 -6.94
C TYR A 30 -16.55 0.33 -8.02
N ARG A 31 -17.51 0.20 -8.95
CA ARG A 31 -17.40 -0.74 -10.08
C ARG A 31 -16.29 -0.36 -11.06
N ARG A 32 -16.11 0.93 -11.35
CA ARG A 32 -15.00 1.43 -12.18
C ARG A 32 -13.65 1.09 -11.55
N LEU A 33 -13.51 1.33 -10.25
CA LEU A 33 -12.31 0.99 -9.48
C LEU A 33 -12.04 -0.51 -9.52
N GLU A 34 -13.06 -1.34 -9.34
CA GLU A 34 -12.92 -2.79 -9.42
C GLU A 34 -12.45 -3.25 -10.80
N HIS A 35 -13.03 -2.70 -11.87
CA HIS A 35 -12.66 -3.07 -13.24
C HIS A 35 -11.19 -2.73 -13.53
N GLN A 36 -10.73 -1.54 -13.15
CA GLN A 36 -9.33 -1.12 -13.34
C GLN A 36 -8.36 -1.96 -12.50
N ALA A 37 -8.71 -2.25 -11.25
CA ALA A 37 -7.91 -3.10 -10.39
C ALA A 37 -7.73 -4.51 -11.01
N ARG A 38 -8.81 -5.11 -11.52
CA ARG A 38 -8.77 -6.42 -12.19
C ARG A 38 -7.90 -6.40 -13.45
N LYS A 39 -8.02 -5.36 -14.29
CA LYS A 39 -7.23 -5.21 -15.51
C LYS A 39 -5.72 -5.22 -15.23
N LEU A 40 -5.30 -4.71 -14.08
CA LEU A 40 -3.91 -4.63 -13.65
C LEU A 40 -3.46 -5.80 -12.75
N GLY A 41 -4.35 -6.77 -12.47
CA GLY A 41 -4.06 -7.88 -11.55
C GLY A 41 -3.89 -7.43 -10.10
N LEU A 42 -4.43 -6.27 -9.72
CA LEU A 42 -4.29 -5.69 -8.39
C LEU A 42 -5.57 -5.90 -7.56
N THR A 43 -5.40 -5.88 -6.23
CA THR A 43 -6.56 -5.75 -5.34
C THR A 43 -7.12 -4.32 -5.44
N LYS A 44 -8.42 -4.17 -5.17
CA LYS A 44 -9.09 -2.85 -5.09
C LYS A 44 -8.32 -1.88 -4.18
N ALA A 45 -7.91 -2.34 -3.00
CA ALA A 45 -7.17 -1.53 -2.04
C ALA A 45 -5.75 -1.16 -2.51
N SER A 46 -5.06 -2.05 -3.23
CA SER A 46 -3.73 -1.75 -3.79
C SER A 46 -3.83 -0.73 -4.92
N TYR A 47 -4.82 -0.90 -5.81
CA TYR A 47 -5.08 0.04 -6.89
C TYR A 47 -5.48 1.43 -6.36
N ALA A 48 -6.37 1.48 -5.37
CA ALA A 48 -6.76 2.74 -4.73
C ALA A 48 -5.57 3.48 -4.12
N ARG A 49 -4.69 2.76 -3.39
CA ARG A 49 -3.46 3.33 -2.82
C ARG A 49 -2.53 3.88 -3.89
N MET A 50 -2.32 3.13 -4.97
CA MET A 50 -1.48 3.57 -6.09
C MET A 50 -2.04 4.84 -6.75
N ALA A 51 -3.35 4.90 -6.99
CA ALA A 51 -3.99 6.07 -7.57
C ALA A 51 -3.87 7.31 -6.68
N VAL A 52 -4.16 7.18 -5.38
CA VAL A 52 -4.03 8.28 -4.41
C VAL A 52 -2.59 8.78 -4.32
N MET A 53 -1.62 7.86 -4.21
CA MET A 53 -0.20 8.23 -4.13
C MET A 53 0.27 8.95 -5.39
N LYS A 54 -0.20 8.52 -6.57
CA LYS A 54 0.13 9.19 -7.84
C LYS A 54 -0.38 10.63 -7.87
N THR A 55 -1.59 10.89 -7.37
CA THR A 55 -2.15 12.24 -7.28
C THR A 55 -1.37 13.10 -6.29
N ILE A 56 -1.08 12.57 -5.09
CA ILE A 56 -0.30 13.29 -4.07
C ILE A 56 1.08 13.68 -4.62
N MET A 57 1.77 12.75 -5.27
CA MET A 57 3.07 13.04 -5.89
C MET A 57 2.97 14.15 -6.94
N ALA A 58 1.94 14.11 -7.80
CA ALA A 58 1.74 15.14 -8.82
C ALA A 58 1.42 16.52 -8.21
N ASP A 59 0.64 16.56 -7.12
CA ASP A 59 0.31 17.79 -6.40
C ASP A 59 1.57 18.37 -5.72
N GLU A 60 2.40 17.54 -5.10
CA GLU A 60 3.66 17.93 -4.48
C GLU A 60 4.69 18.41 -5.52
N GLU A 61 4.78 17.76 -6.68
CA GLU A 61 5.64 18.19 -7.79
C GLU A 61 5.15 19.50 -8.44
N GLY A 62 3.84 19.75 -8.45
CA GLY A 62 3.23 20.97 -9.00
C GLY A 62 3.23 22.19 -8.06
N GLY A 63 3.27 21.97 -6.74
CA GLY A 63 3.19 23.00 -5.71
C GLY A 63 4.53 23.64 -5.29
N GLY A 64 5.62 23.29 -5.96
CA GLY A 64 6.98 23.78 -5.66
C GLY A 64 7.40 25.09 -6.35
N LYS A 65 6.46 25.93 -6.79
CA LYS A 65 6.75 27.24 -7.41
C LYS A 65 5.94 28.37 -6.79
#